data_AF-A0ABD5SNN4-F1
#
_entry.id   AF-A0ABD5SNN4-F1
#
_cell.length_a   1.000
_cell.length_b   1.000
_cell.length_c   1.000
_cell.angle_alpha   90.00
_cell.angle_beta   90.00
_cell.angle_gamma   90.00
#
_symmetry.space_group_name_H-M   'P 1'
#
loop_
_entity.id
_entity.type
_entity.pdbx_description
1 polymer ?
#
loop_
_entity_poly.entity_id
_entity_poly.type
_entity_poly.pdbx_seq_one_letter_code
_entity_poly.pdbx_strand_id
1 'polypeptide(L)'
;MATIDRTTPDGTDTIDLTTRVRRRLLPALHRVKEPFGGYAICRQHPEEYVGIVKRGLDAVRSILEDLAFEPEPIASLKVHDDGRRSAGSWVRRESPLAPWQLHVTLFRTGEGTVEVFAHREYSWLRHPYKHYTQAGWDGRGGVERMRAILSTHGVPFRIE
;
A
#
# COMPACT_ATOMS: atom_id res chain seq x y z
N MET A 1 -2.80 15.92 33.68
CA MET A 1 -2.79 16.74 32.45
C MET A 1 -2.45 15.84 31.27
N ALA A 2 -3.46 15.14 30.73
CA ALA A 2 -3.31 14.35 29.51
C ALA A 2 -3.60 15.28 28.32
N THR A 3 -2.63 15.42 27.44
CA THR A 3 -2.73 16.26 26.25
C THR A 3 -3.74 15.65 25.29
N ILE A 4 -4.89 16.31 25.20
CA ILE A 4 -5.91 16.14 24.19
C ILE A 4 -5.27 16.26 22.80
N ASP A 5 -5.36 15.17 22.04
CA ASP A 5 -5.09 15.11 20.61
C ASP A 5 -5.99 16.15 19.92
N ARG A 6 -5.38 17.22 19.38
CA ARG A 6 -6.12 18.28 18.70
C ARG A 6 -6.60 17.75 17.36
N THR A 7 -7.88 17.45 17.27
CA THR A 7 -8.60 17.37 16.00
C THR A 7 -8.59 18.75 15.34
N THR A 8 -7.88 18.90 14.23
CA THR A 8 -7.98 20.07 13.34
C THR A 8 -9.21 19.92 12.41
N PRO A 9 -9.90 21.03 12.07
CA PRO A 9 -11.11 21.00 11.25
C PRO A 9 -10.77 21.24 9.78
N ASP A 10 -10.41 20.19 9.04
CA ASP A 10 -10.66 20.07 7.60
C ASP A 10 -10.57 18.58 7.20
N GLY A 11 -11.35 18.15 6.20
CA GLY A 11 -11.70 16.75 5.88
C GLY A 11 -10.61 15.68 6.14
N THR A 12 -11.01 14.63 6.87
CA THR A 12 -10.19 13.60 7.52
C THR A 12 -9.12 12.92 6.67
N ASP A 13 -7.87 13.33 6.86
CA ASP A 13 -6.65 12.70 6.34
C ASP A 13 -6.26 11.42 7.14
N THR A 14 -7.26 10.61 7.52
CA THR A 14 -7.11 9.47 8.45
C THR A 14 -6.88 8.15 7.72
N ILE A 15 -5.99 7.30 8.24
CA ILE A 15 -5.83 5.93 7.73
C ILE A 15 -7.12 5.12 7.93
N ASP A 16 -7.44 4.24 6.99
CA ASP A 16 -8.62 3.38 7.08
C ASP A 16 -8.53 2.39 8.25
N LEU A 17 -9.68 1.82 8.64
CA LEU A 17 -9.76 0.90 9.78
C LEU A 17 -8.86 -0.34 9.58
N THR A 18 -8.82 -0.91 8.38
CA THR A 18 -7.99 -2.08 8.05
C THR A 18 -6.52 -1.74 8.23
N THR A 19 -6.06 -0.60 7.70
CA THR A 19 -4.70 -0.11 7.90
C THR A 19 -4.39 0.18 9.37
N ARG A 20 -5.33 0.77 10.12
CA ARG A 20 -5.17 1.06 11.55
C ARG A 20 -4.99 -0.23 12.37
N VAL A 21 -5.79 -1.25 12.08
CA VAL A 21 -5.70 -2.59 12.70
C VAL A 21 -4.36 -3.24 12.33
N ARG A 22 -3.98 -3.22 11.05
CA ARG A 22 -2.69 -3.77 10.58
C ARG A 22 -1.50 -3.10 11.26
N ARG A 23 -1.49 -1.76 11.37
CA ARG A 23 -0.44 -0.99 12.07
C ARG A 23 -0.33 -1.32 13.56
N ARG A 24 -1.42 -1.79 14.19
CA ARG A 24 -1.45 -2.18 15.60
C ARG A 24 -1.01 -3.63 15.82
N LEU A 25 -1.47 -4.56 14.98
CA LEU A 25 -1.29 -6.00 15.19
C LEU A 25 -0.02 -6.57 14.56
N LEU A 26 0.34 -6.12 13.35
CA LEU A 26 1.46 -6.68 12.59
C LEU A 26 2.83 -6.53 13.29
N PRO A 27 3.12 -5.47 14.07
CA PRO A 27 4.37 -5.41 14.85
C PRO A 27 4.49 -6.51 15.93
N ALA A 28 3.39 -6.89 16.57
CA ALA A 28 3.41 -7.99 17.52
C ALA A 28 3.59 -9.33 16.80
N LEU A 29 2.86 -9.53 15.70
CA LEU A 29 2.99 -10.73 14.87
C LEU A 29 4.40 -10.88 14.29
N HIS A 30 5.03 -9.78 13.88
CA HIS A 30 6.38 -9.79 13.35
C HIS A 30 7.40 -10.31 14.36
N ARG A 31 7.37 -9.81 15.60
CA ARG A 31 8.25 -10.25 16.68
C ARG A 31 8.12 -11.74 17.01
N VAL A 32 6.92 -12.31 16.81
CA VAL A 32 6.68 -13.75 17.01
C VAL A 32 7.20 -14.57 15.83
N LYS A 33 7.07 -14.07 14.60
CA LYS A 33 7.46 -14.78 13.38
C LYS A 33 8.95 -14.68 13.04
N GLU A 34 9.58 -13.56 13.38
CA GLU A 34 10.98 -13.24 13.04
C GLU A 34 11.97 -14.32 13.51
N PRO A 35 11.88 -14.89 14.73
CA PRO A 35 12.76 -15.98 15.16
C PRO A 35 12.67 -17.26 14.30
N PHE A 36 11.57 -17.43 13.55
CA PHE A 36 11.33 -18.58 12.67
C PHE A 36 11.58 -18.24 11.19
N GLY A 37 12.21 -17.08 10.90
CA GLY A 37 12.46 -16.61 9.53
C GLY A 37 11.24 -16.04 8.81
N GLY A 38 10.12 -15.82 9.51
CA GLY A 38 8.93 -15.19 8.96
C GLY A 38 8.89 -13.68 9.21
N TYR A 39 8.16 -12.92 8.39
CA TYR A 39 8.04 -11.47 8.53
C TYR A 39 6.60 -10.98 8.40
N ALA A 40 6.21 -9.97 9.18
CA ALA A 40 4.92 -9.29 9.04
C ALA A 40 5.09 -7.78 8.78
N ILE A 41 6.33 -7.30 8.85
CA ILE A 41 6.78 -5.97 8.48
C ILE A 41 7.96 -6.16 7.54
N CYS A 42 8.05 -5.36 6.49
CA CYS A 42 9.25 -5.32 5.65
C CYS A 42 9.51 -3.89 5.17
N ARG A 43 10.74 -3.64 4.69
CA ARG A 43 11.07 -2.38 4.05
C ARG A 43 10.36 -2.27 2.69
N GLN A 44 9.98 -1.06 2.33
CA GLN A 44 9.49 -0.72 1.00
C GLN A 44 10.68 -0.69 0.05
N HIS A 45 10.59 -1.37 -1.09
CA HIS A 45 11.69 -1.38 -2.05
C HIS A 45 11.59 -0.17 -3.00
N PRO A 46 12.69 0.56 -3.25
CA PRO A 46 12.70 1.72 -4.16
C PRO A 46 12.29 1.41 -5.60
N GLU A 47 12.54 0.19 -6.09
CA GLU A 47 12.15 -0.21 -7.45
C GLU A 47 10.63 -0.24 -7.68
N GLU A 48 9.85 -0.26 -6.60
CA GLU A 48 8.40 -0.25 -6.63
C GLU A 48 7.85 1.18 -6.71
N TYR A 49 8.70 2.22 -6.76
CA TYR A 49 8.24 3.60 -6.72
C TYR A 49 7.50 4.01 -8.00
N VAL A 50 6.22 4.35 -7.86
CA VAL A 50 5.38 4.83 -8.96
C VAL A 50 5.54 6.33 -9.11
N GLY A 51 5.45 7.07 -8.02
CA GLY A 51 5.51 8.53 -8.00
C GLY A 51 4.63 9.13 -6.90
N ILE A 52 4.52 10.45 -6.97
CA ILE A 52 3.75 11.27 -6.05
C ILE A 52 2.44 11.73 -6.69
N VAL A 53 1.33 11.53 -5.99
CA VAL A 53 0.02 12.09 -6.31
C VAL A 53 -0.25 13.26 -5.38
N LYS A 54 -0.44 14.47 -5.93
CA LYS A 54 -0.73 15.70 -5.19
C LYS A 54 -2.20 15.78 -4.77
N ARG A 55 -2.65 14.82 -3.97
CA ARG A 55 -3.98 14.75 -3.36
C ARG A 55 -3.85 14.19 -1.93
N GLY A 56 -4.82 14.51 -1.08
CA GLY A 56 -4.93 13.91 0.26
C GLY A 56 -5.19 12.41 0.21
N LEU A 57 -4.99 11.71 1.34
CA LEU A 57 -5.05 10.24 1.37
C LEU A 57 -6.41 9.70 0.92
N ASP A 58 -7.49 10.30 1.42
CA ASP A 58 -8.85 9.86 1.08
C ASP A 58 -9.17 10.04 -0.40
N ALA A 59 -8.74 11.15 -1.01
CA ALA A 59 -8.90 11.36 -2.44
C ALA A 59 -8.12 10.32 -3.27
N VAL A 60 -6.90 9.94 -2.85
CA VAL A 60 -6.15 8.87 -3.52
C VAL A 60 -6.84 7.52 -3.35
N ARG A 61 -7.43 7.24 -2.19
CA ARG A 61 -8.20 6.00 -1.96
C ARG A 61 -9.44 5.94 -2.85
N SER A 62 -10.22 7.01 -2.95
CA SER A 62 -11.37 7.07 -3.85
C SER A 62 -10.96 6.88 -5.31
N ILE A 63 -9.84 7.47 -5.74
CA ILE A 63 -9.29 7.21 -7.09
C ILE A 63 -8.97 5.72 -7.27
N LEU A 64 -8.36 5.07 -6.27
CA LEU A 64 -8.06 3.63 -6.36
C LEU A 64 -9.34 2.79 -6.45
N GLU A 65 -10.36 3.11 -5.67
CA GLU A 65 -11.68 2.47 -5.73
C GLU A 65 -12.32 2.61 -7.13
N ASP A 66 -12.32 3.84 -7.69
CA ASP A 66 -12.81 4.11 -9.05
C ASP A 66 -12.03 3.35 -10.14
N LEU A 67 -10.76 3.05 -9.88
CA LEU A 67 -9.88 2.25 -10.74
C LEU A 67 -10.00 0.73 -10.49
N ALA A 68 -11.00 0.30 -9.72
CA ALA A 68 -11.28 -1.08 -9.33
C ALA A 68 -10.16 -1.73 -8.51
N PHE A 69 -9.48 -0.95 -7.66
CA PHE A 69 -8.66 -1.49 -6.57
C PHE A 69 -9.50 -1.70 -5.32
N GLU A 70 -9.12 -2.71 -4.55
CA GLU A 70 -9.74 -3.07 -3.28
C GLU A 70 -8.69 -3.04 -2.17
N PRO A 71 -9.04 -2.75 -0.90
CA PRO A 71 -8.12 -2.87 0.22
C PRO A 71 -7.59 -4.31 0.38
N GLU A 72 -6.30 -4.45 0.63
CA GLU A 72 -5.67 -5.75 0.90
C GLU A 72 -5.46 -5.96 2.41
N PRO A 73 -6.21 -6.88 3.05
CA PRO A 73 -6.05 -7.15 4.48
C PRO A 73 -4.82 -8.02 4.76
N ILE A 74 -4.45 -8.91 3.83
CA ILE A 74 -3.37 -9.88 3.98
C ILE A 74 -2.15 -9.40 3.20
N ALA A 75 -1.40 -8.48 3.81
CA ALA A 75 -0.12 -8.02 3.30
C ALA A 75 0.77 -7.57 4.46
N SER A 76 2.09 -7.75 4.32
CA SER A 76 3.08 -7.22 5.26
C SER A 76 2.94 -5.69 5.39
N LEU A 77 3.12 -5.16 6.59
CA LEU A 77 3.17 -3.71 6.79
C LEU A 77 4.48 -3.16 6.19
N LYS A 78 4.37 -2.35 5.14
CA LYS A 78 5.54 -1.72 4.52
C LYS A 78 6.02 -0.54 5.35
N VAL A 79 7.34 -0.39 5.47
CA VAL A 79 8.03 0.71 6.13
C VAL A 79 8.93 1.40 5.10
N HIS A 80 8.74 2.70 4.94
CA HIS A 80 9.56 3.55 4.08
C HIS A 80 10.95 3.76 4.69
N ASP A 81 11.94 4.15 3.89
CA ASP A 81 13.34 4.30 4.34
C ASP A 81 13.52 5.39 5.41
N ASP A 82 12.63 6.39 5.44
CA ASP A 82 12.57 7.43 6.48
C ASP A 82 11.78 6.99 7.74
N GLY A 83 11.36 5.72 7.82
CA GLY A 83 10.65 5.15 8.97
C GLY A 83 9.13 5.34 8.94
N ARG A 84 8.56 6.05 7.96
CA ARG A 84 7.10 6.14 7.80
C ARG A 84 6.51 4.75 7.54
N ARG A 85 5.34 4.47 8.13
CA ARG A 85 4.58 3.25 7.88
C ARG A 85 3.58 3.47 6.75
N SER A 86 3.34 2.43 5.95
CA SER A 86 2.32 2.44 4.90
C SER A 86 0.95 2.86 5.45
N ALA A 87 0.30 3.76 4.72
CA ALA A 87 -1.00 4.36 4.99
C ALA A 87 -2.15 3.68 4.23
N GLY A 88 -1.83 2.76 3.33
CA GLY A 88 -2.79 1.95 2.60
C GLY A 88 -2.09 0.80 1.86
N SER A 89 -2.85 -0.26 1.59
CA SER A 89 -2.44 -1.46 0.85
C SER A 89 -3.64 -1.88 0.03
N TRP A 90 -3.47 -1.89 -1.28
CA TRP A 90 -4.55 -1.94 -2.26
C TRP A 90 -4.18 -2.89 -3.39
N VAL A 91 -5.16 -3.59 -3.94
CA VAL A 91 -4.93 -4.62 -4.94
C VAL A 91 -5.96 -4.52 -6.05
N ARG A 92 -5.49 -4.69 -7.28
CA ARG A 92 -6.34 -4.83 -8.46
C ARG A 92 -6.09 -6.17 -9.12
N ARG A 93 -7.17 -6.84 -9.51
CA ARG A 93 -7.15 -8.16 -10.16
C ARG A 93 -8.07 -8.13 -11.37
N GLU A 94 -7.76 -8.95 -12.38
CA GLU A 94 -8.63 -9.12 -13.56
C GLU A 94 -9.92 -9.88 -13.22
N SER A 95 -9.86 -10.73 -12.19
CA SER A 95 -11.01 -11.45 -11.62
C SER A 95 -10.68 -11.84 -10.17
N PRO A 96 -11.68 -12.15 -9.32
CA PRO A 96 -11.45 -12.47 -7.90
C PRO A 96 -10.41 -13.57 -7.66
N LEU A 97 -10.37 -14.58 -8.54
CA LEU A 97 -9.43 -15.71 -8.47
C LEU A 97 -8.33 -15.65 -9.54
N ALA A 98 -8.02 -14.45 -10.06
CA ALA A 98 -6.86 -14.28 -10.93
C ALA A 98 -5.59 -14.69 -10.17
N PRO A 99 -4.64 -15.41 -10.82
CA PRO A 99 -3.42 -15.84 -10.16
C PRO A 99 -2.50 -14.68 -9.79
N TRP A 100 -2.59 -13.56 -10.48
CA TRP A 100 -1.77 -12.37 -10.29
C TRP A 100 -2.60 -11.18 -9.81
N GLN A 101 -1.97 -10.31 -9.04
CA GLN A 101 -2.53 -9.03 -8.62
C GLN A 101 -1.50 -7.91 -8.83
N LEU A 102 -1.99 -6.70 -9.10
CA LEU A 102 -1.21 -5.48 -8.98
C LEU A 102 -1.46 -4.93 -7.58
N HIS A 103 -0.43 -4.89 -6.75
CA HIS A 103 -0.50 -4.38 -5.40
C HIS A 103 0.11 -2.99 -5.35
N VAL A 104 -0.60 -2.07 -4.72
CA VAL A 104 -0.26 -0.68 -4.47
C VAL A 104 -0.14 -0.42 -2.98
N THR A 105 0.98 0.17 -2.57
CA THR A 105 1.22 0.67 -1.22
C THR A 105 1.22 2.19 -1.23
N LEU A 106 0.59 2.81 -0.23
CA LEU A 106 0.50 4.26 -0.09
C LEU A 106 1.34 4.74 1.11
N PHE A 107 2.05 5.86 0.97
CA PHE A 107 2.68 6.57 2.08
C PHE A 107 2.30 8.04 2.08
N ARG A 108 2.01 8.61 3.26
CA ARG A 108 1.74 10.05 3.42
C ARG A 108 3.07 10.79 3.50
N THR A 109 3.27 11.86 2.72
CA THR A 109 4.50 12.68 2.75
C THR A 109 4.31 14.07 3.35
N GLY A 110 3.06 14.52 3.48
CA GLY A 110 2.69 15.83 4.01
C GLY A 110 1.21 16.11 3.74
N GLU A 111 0.75 17.33 4.04
CA GLU A 111 -0.62 17.72 3.71
C GLU A 111 -0.85 17.65 2.18
N GLY A 112 -1.91 16.94 1.79
CA GLY A 112 -2.35 16.87 0.40
C GLY A 112 -1.41 16.14 -0.56
N THR A 113 -0.50 15.28 -0.07
CA THR A 113 0.43 14.53 -0.92
C THR A 113 0.61 13.08 -0.47
N VAL A 114 0.57 12.15 -1.44
CA VAL A 114 0.75 10.71 -1.22
C VAL A 114 1.78 10.15 -2.19
N GLU A 115 2.75 9.40 -1.67
CA GLU A 115 3.61 8.53 -2.46
C GLU A 115 2.93 7.20 -2.73
N VAL A 116 3.08 6.74 -3.97
CA VAL A 116 2.51 5.49 -4.47
C VAL A 116 3.65 4.56 -4.84
N PHE A 117 3.57 3.34 -4.35
CA PHE A 117 4.45 2.24 -4.72
C PHE A 117 3.61 1.10 -5.29
N ALA A 118 4.15 0.34 -6.24
CA ALA A 118 3.46 -0.79 -6.84
C ALA A 118 4.41 -1.92 -7.25
N HIS A 119 3.90 -3.14 -7.16
CA HIS A 119 4.52 -4.34 -7.70
C HIS A 119 3.44 -5.30 -8.18
N ARG A 120 3.82 -6.22 -9.07
CA ARG A 120 2.98 -7.36 -9.45
C ARG A 120 3.43 -8.58 -8.69
N GLU A 121 2.46 -9.32 -8.16
CA GLU A 121 2.71 -10.49 -7.32
C GLU A 121 1.58 -11.52 -7.49
N TYR A 122 1.79 -12.72 -6.93
CA TYR A 122 0.71 -13.69 -6.85
C TYR A 122 -0.41 -13.20 -5.92
N SER A 123 -1.65 -13.47 -6.31
CA SER A 123 -2.83 -13.18 -5.49
C SER A 123 -2.83 -14.01 -4.21
N TRP A 124 -2.94 -13.35 -3.06
CA TRP A 124 -3.04 -14.05 -1.77
C TRP A 124 -4.29 -14.94 -1.67
N LEU A 125 -5.36 -14.59 -2.39
CA LEU A 125 -6.61 -15.37 -2.40
C LEU A 125 -6.43 -16.74 -3.06
N ARG A 126 -5.60 -16.82 -4.11
CA ARG A 126 -5.39 -18.06 -4.88
C ARG A 126 -4.09 -18.77 -4.55
N HIS A 127 -3.05 -18.03 -4.22
CA HIS A 127 -1.69 -18.51 -4.01
C HIS A 127 -1.04 -17.87 -2.77
N PRO A 128 -1.62 -18.05 -1.56
CA PRO A 128 -1.17 -17.38 -0.33
C PRO A 128 0.30 -17.64 0.00
N TYR A 129 0.79 -18.87 -0.24
CA TYR A 129 2.19 -19.20 -0.02
C TYR A 129 3.13 -18.49 -1.00
N LYS A 130 2.80 -18.46 -2.30
CA LYS A 130 3.60 -17.78 -3.32
C LYS A 130 3.61 -16.26 -3.12
N HIS A 131 2.47 -15.69 -2.72
CA HIS A 131 2.35 -14.30 -2.31
C HIS A 131 3.31 -13.99 -1.14
N TYR A 132 3.25 -14.78 -0.07
CA TYR A 132 4.06 -14.52 1.12
C TYR A 132 5.57 -14.73 0.93
N THR A 133 5.94 -15.68 0.05
CA THR A 133 7.34 -15.96 -0.32
C THR A 133 7.87 -15.04 -1.42
N GLN A 134 7.08 -14.07 -1.88
CA GLN A 134 7.43 -13.13 -2.97
C GLN A 134 7.83 -13.85 -4.27
N ALA A 135 7.28 -15.05 -4.50
CA ALA A 135 7.58 -15.79 -5.72
C ALA A 135 7.09 -14.99 -6.94
N GLY A 136 7.95 -14.79 -7.95
CA GLY A 136 7.58 -14.04 -9.15
C GLY A 136 7.27 -12.56 -8.90
N TRP A 137 7.85 -11.97 -7.85
CA TRP A 137 7.81 -10.53 -7.58
C TRP A 137 8.30 -9.72 -8.78
N ASP A 138 7.47 -8.78 -9.24
CA ASP A 138 7.77 -7.92 -10.39
C ASP A 138 7.49 -6.46 -10.02
N GLY A 139 8.49 -5.81 -9.40
CA GLY A 139 8.43 -4.40 -9.01
C GLY A 139 8.35 -3.47 -10.22
N ARG A 140 9.29 -3.60 -11.16
CA ARG A 140 9.33 -2.76 -12.37
C ARG A 140 8.06 -2.85 -13.20
N GLY A 141 7.60 -4.06 -13.51
CA GLY A 141 6.38 -4.24 -14.27
C GLY A 141 5.14 -3.85 -13.48
N GLY A 142 5.16 -3.87 -12.14
CA GLY A 142 4.10 -3.29 -11.32
C GLY A 142 4.05 -1.77 -11.45
N VAL A 143 5.20 -1.10 -11.37
CA VAL A 143 5.32 0.35 -11.57
C VAL A 143 4.82 0.77 -12.95
N GLU A 144 5.29 0.11 -14.00
CA GLU A 144 4.87 0.40 -15.38
C GLU A 144 3.36 0.29 -15.55
N ARG A 145 2.75 -0.79 -15.04
CA ARG A 145 1.29 -1.01 -15.08
C ARG A 145 0.54 0.05 -14.29
N MET A 146 0.99 0.39 -13.09
CA MET A 146 0.32 1.40 -12.27
C MET A 146 0.39 2.78 -12.92
N ARG A 147 1.55 3.17 -13.46
CA ARG A 147 1.70 4.44 -14.22
C ARG A 147 0.81 4.47 -15.45
N ALA A 148 0.70 3.34 -16.18
CA ALA A 148 -0.18 3.23 -17.33
C ALA A 148 -1.65 3.40 -16.93
N ILE A 149 -2.10 2.77 -15.83
CA ILE A 149 -3.47 2.91 -15.30
C ILE A 149 -3.75 4.37 -14.93
N LEU A 150 -2.88 5.01 -14.15
CA LEU A 150 -3.03 6.41 -13.75
C LEU A 150 -3.11 7.34 -14.97
N SER A 151 -2.18 7.17 -15.93
CA SER A 151 -2.13 7.99 -17.15
C SER A 151 -3.39 7.81 -18.01
N THR A 152 -3.84 6.57 -18.19
CA THR A 152 -5.04 6.24 -18.99
C THR A 152 -6.29 6.91 -18.43
N HIS A 153 -6.38 7.07 -17.11
CA HIS A 153 -7.52 7.68 -16.43
C HIS A 153 -7.31 9.15 -16.07
N GLY A 154 -6.26 9.80 -16.62
CA GLY A 154 -6.00 11.22 -16.42
C GLY A 154 -5.64 11.60 -14.98
N VAL A 155 -5.13 10.65 -14.18
CA VAL A 155 -4.68 10.91 -12.81
C VAL A 155 -3.22 11.42 -12.85
N PRO A 156 -2.96 12.69 -12.51
CA PRO A 156 -1.62 13.24 -12.59
C PRO A 156 -0.73 12.74 -11.45
N PHE A 157 0.50 12.34 -11.79
CA PHE A 157 1.55 11.98 -10.84
C PHE A 157 2.90 12.57 -11.27
N ARG A 158 3.85 12.68 -10.33
CA ARG A 158 5.23 13.13 -10.58
C ARG A 158 6.22 12.07 -10.14
N ILE A 159 7.34 12.00 -10.85
CA ILE A 159 8.49 11.17 -10.48
C ILE A 159 9.56 12.15 -10.02
N GLU A 160 10.04 12.00 -8.79
CA GLU A 160 11.14 12.78 -8.21
C GLU A 160 12.34 11.87 -7.98
#